data_AF-A0AAD7T8A0-F1
#
_entry.id   AF-A0AAD7T8A0-F1
#
_cell.length_a   1.000
_cell.length_b   1.000
_cell.length_c   1.000
_cell.angle_alpha   90.00
_cell.angle_beta   90.00
_cell.angle_gamma   90.00
#
_symmetry.space_group_name_H-M   'P 1'
#
loop_
_entity.id
_entity.type
_entity.pdbx_description
1 polymer ?
#
loop_
_entity_poly.entity_id
_entity_poly.type
_entity_poly.pdbx_seq_one_letter_code
_entity_poly.pdbx_strand_id
1 'polypeptide(L)'
;MWPKSSSKKEWATVDADLIKILDGVKGTVEKKLEKIGDLIYVYGAERFGTKQTGKKDMTPTIPPKSRRQQEIQRLVKQRRDLRKQWKRASVEERAGIDLLQTDLKGRLGRLRRAENLRTRRKRKERARTTFYKDPFRFVKGLFTKEKSGSLKVPKRS
;
A
#
# COMPACT_ATOMS: atom_id res chain seq x y z
N MET A 1 -12.11 -24.49 -1.17
CA MET A 1 -12.84 -23.91 -2.34
C MET A 1 -14.12 -24.69 -2.54
N TRP A 2 -15.31 -24.09 -2.43
CA TRP A 2 -16.54 -24.86 -2.60
C TRP A 2 -16.75 -25.36 -4.05
N PRO A 3 -17.53 -26.44 -4.26
CA PRO A 3 -17.92 -26.90 -5.59
C PRO A 3 -18.54 -25.77 -6.43
N LYS A 4 -18.42 -25.86 -7.75
CA LYS A 4 -19.09 -24.90 -8.65
C LYS A 4 -20.60 -25.07 -8.51
N SER A 5 -21.36 -23.98 -8.56
CA SER A 5 -22.83 -24.01 -8.43
C SER A 5 -23.51 -24.93 -9.46
N SER A 6 -22.90 -25.15 -10.62
CA SER A 6 -23.39 -26.06 -11.66
C SER A 6 -23.17 -27.55 -11.36
N SER A 7 -22.34 -27.90 -10.38
CA SER A 7 -21.92 -29.28 -10.08
C SER A 7 -22.89 -29.97 -9.12
N LYS A 8 -24.13 -30.23 -9.58
CA LYS A 8 -25.22 -30.79 -8.76
C LYS A 8 -24.85 -32.09 -8.04
N LYS A 9 -24.09 -32.99 -8.69
CA LYS A 9 -23.67 -34.26 -8.10
C LYS A 9 -22.71 -34.08 -6.91
N GLU A 10 -21.79 -33.12 -7.02
CA GLU A 10 -20.84 -32.82 -5.95
C GLU A 10 -21.55 -32.19 -4.75
N TRP A 11 -22.47 -31.25 -4.99
CA TRP A 11 -23.31 -30.68 -3.93
C TRP A 11 -24.16 -31.73 -3.22
N ALA A 12 -24.77 -32.66 -3.96
CA ALA A 12 -25.52 -33.78 -3.36
C ALA A 12 -24.65 -34.66 -2.44
N THR A 13 -23.37 -34.81 -2.77
CA THR A 13 -22.42 -35.57 -1.95
C THR A 13 -22.05 -34.79 -0.69
N VAL A 14 -21.82 -33.48 -0.82
CA VAL A 14 -21.56 -32.57 0.30
C VAL A 14 -22.72 -32.59 1.29
N ASP A 15 -23.94 -32.48 0.81
CA ASP A 15 -25.13 -32.49 1.67
C ASP A 15 -25.28 -33.83 2.40
N ALA A 16 -25.13 -34.96 1.70
CA ALA A 16 -25.22 -36.28 2.31
C ALA A 16 -24.16 -36.51 3.40
N ASP A 17 -22.94 -36.01 3.19
CA ASP A 17 -21.86 -36.14 4.18
C ASP A 17 -22.08 -35.23 5.38
N LEU A 18 -22.51 -33.98 5.16
CA LEU A 18 -22.82 -33.04 6.24
C LEU A 18 -23.98 -33.53 7.11
N ILE A 19 -25.01 -34.13 6.51
CA ILE A 19 -26.12 -34.76 7.24
C ILE A 19 -25.60 -35.87 8.15
N LYS A 20 -24.76 -36.78 7.63
CA LYS A 20 -24.17 -37.86 8.45
C LYS A 20 -23.31 -37.32 9.60
N ILE A 21 -22.54 -36.26 9.35
CA ILE A 21 -21.72 -35.61 10.38
C ILE A 21 -22.62 -35.01 11.47
N LEU A 22 -23.70 -34.33 11.09
CA LEU A 22 -24.67 -33.73 12.02
C LEU A 22 -25.47 -34.76 12.83
N ASP A 23 -25.75 -35.92 12.26
CA ASP A 23 -26.39 -37.03 12.96
C ASP A 23 -25.47 -37.62 14.04
N GLY A 24 -24.16 -37.62 13.81
CA GLY A 24 -23.14 -38.02 14.79
C GLY A 24 -22.96 -37.05 15.97
N VAL A 25 -23.47 -35.82 15.89
CA VAL A 25 -23.38 -34.84 16.97
C VAL A 25 -24.41 -35.16 18.05
N LYS A 26 -23.94 -35.45 19.27
CA LYS A 26 -24.82 -35.64 20.44
C LYS A 26 -25.30 -34.29 20.99
N GLY A 27 -26.61 -34.14 21.22
CA GLY A 27 -27.19 -32.95 21.84
C GLY A 27 -28.60 -32.63 21.34
N THR A 28 -29.20 -31.58 21.91
CA THR A 28 -30.47 -31.01 21.43
C THR A 28 -30.30 -30.35 20.06
N VAL A 29 -31.41 -30.08 19.40
CA VAL A 29 -31.42 -29.41 18.09
C VAL A 29 -30.72 -28.04 18.16
N GLU A 30 -30.85 -27.29 19.26
CA GLU A 30 -30.14 -26.00 19.41
C GLU A 30 -28.62 -26.19 19.42
N LYS A 31 -28.11 -27.18 20.16
CA LYS A 31 -26.66 -27.47 20.20
C LYS A 31 -26.11 -27.94 18.86
N LYS A 32 -26.93 -28.62 18.04
CA LYS A 32 -26.58 -28.96 16.66
C LYS A 32 -26.53 -27.72 15.78
N LEU A 33 -27.48 -26.79 15.94
CA LEU A 33 -27.55 -25.54 15.21
C LEU A 33 -26.36 -24.62 15.54
N GLU A 34 -25.92 -24.57 16.79
CA GLU A 34 -24.73 -23.79 17.20
C GLU A 34 -23.45 -24.31 16.52
N LYS A 35 -23.34 -25.63 16.32
CA LYS A 35 -22.14 -26.28 15.77
C LYS A 35 -22.14 -26.42 14.25
N ILE A 36 -23.28 -26.26 13.59
CA ILE A 36 -23.41 -26.52 12.14
C ILE A 36 -22.47 -25.64 11.31
N GLY A 37 -22.31 -24.37 11.69
CA GLY A 37 -21.43 -23.43 10.99
C GLY A 37 -19.97 -23.87 11.02
N ASP A 38 -19.49 -24.26 12.21
CA ASP A 38 -18.12 -24.75 12.39
C ASP A 38 -17.89 -26.08 11.66
N LEU A 39 -18.87 -26.99 11.69
CA LEU A 39 -18.79 -28.27 10.98
C LEU A 39 -18.73 -28.08 9.46
N ILE A 40 -19.56 -27.20 8.91
CA ILE A 40 -19.52 -26.86 7.47
C ILE A 40 -18.17 -26.24 7.11
N TYR A 41 -17.64 -25.36 7.95
CA TYR A 41 -16.34 -24.74 7.73
C TYR A 41 -15.19 -25.77 7.76
N VAL A 42 -15.14 -26.63 8.77
CA VAL A 42 -14.11 -27.69 8.91
C VAL A 42 -14.20 -28.66 7.73
N TYR A 43 -15.39 -29.17 7.43
CA TYR A 43 -15.61 -30.06 6.29
C TYR A 43 -15.15 -29.42 4.97
N GLY A 44 -15.54 -28.16 4.74
CA GLY A 44 -15.16 -27.42 3.55
C GLY A 44 -13.66 -27.13 3.46
N ALA A 45 -13.02 -26.87 4.60
CA ALA A 45 -11.59 -26.63 4.72
C ALA A 45 -10.76 -27.90 4.45
N GLU A 46 -11.17 -29.04 5.01
CA GLU A 46 -10.48 -30.32 4.82
C GLU A 46 -10.64 -30.85 3.40
N ARG A 47 -11.88 -30.86 2.89
CA ARG A 47 -12.19 -31.48 1.60
C ARG A 47 -11.74 -30.63 0.41
N PHE A 48 -11.81 -29.31 0.53
CA PHE A 48 -11.57 -28.44 -0.60
C PHE A 48 -10.49 -27.38 -0.37
N GLY A 49 -9.83 -27.41 0.77
CA GLY A 49 -8.81 -26.43 1.15
C GLY A 49 -9.39 -25.07 1.56
N THR A 50 -8.68 -24.39 2.44
CA THR A 50 -8.92 -22.98 2.72
C THR A 50 -8.22 -22.13 1.65
N LYS A 51 -8.93 -21.16 1.09
CA LYS A 51 -8.19 -20.02 0.51
C LYS A 51 -7.59 -19.33 1.73
N GLN A 52 -6.27 -19.33 1.84
CA GLN A 52 -5.60 -18.27 2.58
C GLN A 52 -6.17 -16.98 1.99
N THR A 53 -7.12 -16.34 2.66
CA THR A 53 -7.35 -14.91 2.46
C THR A 53 -6.11 -14.29 3.05
N GLY A 54 -5.03 -14.35 2.26
CA GLY A 54 -3.74 -13.88 2.69
C GLY A 54 -4.00 -12.50 3.24
N LYS A 55 -3.71 -12.31 4.52
CA LYS A 55 -2.96 -11.14 4.88
C LYS A 55 -1.79 -11.19 3.91
N LYS A 56 -1.94 -10.54 2.74
CA LYS A 56 -0.83 -10.35 1.82
C LYS A 56 0.29 -9.94 2.73
N ASP A 57 1.35 -10.73 2.77
CA ASP A 57 2.54 -10.37 3.51
C ASP A 57 2.76 -8.90 3.18
N MET A 58 2.57 -8.03 4.18
CA MET A 58 2.73 -6.60 4.03
C MET A 58 4.23 -6.33 3.96
N THR A 59 4.91 -7.00 3.03
CA THR A 59 6.08 -6.44 2.41
C THR A 59 5.58 -5.15 1.77
N PRO A 60 6.07 -3.98 2.21
CA PRO A 60 5.72 -2.74 1.55
C PRO A 60 6.26 -2.85 0.13
N THR A 61 5.40 -3.27 -0.80
CA THR A 61 5.70 -3.29 -2.22
C THR A 61 5.87 -1.82 -2.59
N ILE A 62 7.12 -1.36 -2.61
CA ILE A 62 7.46 0.00 -2.96
C ILE A 62 6.85 0.20 -4.35
N PRO A 63 5.87 1.10 -4.50
CA PRO A 63 5.21 1.27 -5.78
C PRO A 63 6.26 1.60 -6.83
N PRO A 64 6.20 0.99 -8.02
CA PRO A 64 7.19 1.20 -9.05
C PRO A 64 7.31 2.70 -9.34
N LYS A 65 8.56 3.17 -9.40
CA LYS A 65 8.86 4.58 -9.66
C LYS A 65 8.26 4.99 -10.99
N SER A 66 7.62 6.16 -11.04
CA SER A 66 7.13 6.71 -12.30
C SER A 66 8.29 6.96 -13.27
N ARG A 67 8.04 6.97 -14.58
CA ARG A 67 9.03 7.34 -15.61
C ARG A 67 9.78 8.63 -15.25
N ARG A 68 9.06 9.62 -14.71
CA ARG A 68 9.64 10.90 -14.27
C ARG A 68 10.58 10.73 -13.06
N GLN A 69 10.19 9.92 -12.08
CA GLN A 69 11.02 9.65 -10.90
C GLN A 69 12.29 8.86 -11.26
N GLN A 70 12.17 7.89 -12.17
CA GLN A 70 13.32 7.15 -12.71
C GLN A 70 14.29 8.10 -13.42
N GLU A 71 13.78 9.00 -14.26
CA GLU A 71 14.60 9.97 -14.98
C GLU A 71 15.29 10.97 -14.03
N ILE A 72 14.59 11.47 -13.00
CA ILE A 72 15.21 12.30 -11.96
C ILE A 72 16.38 11.56 -11.30
N GLN A 73 16.23 10.27 -11.01
CA GLN A 73 17.31 9.49 -10.39
C GLN A 73 18.50 9.31 -11.33
N ARG A 74 18.26 9.04 -12.62
CA ARG A 74 19.30 8.95 -13.65
C ARG A 74 20.09 10.26 -13.73
N LEU A 75 19.40 11.40 -13.82
CA LEU A 75 20.05 12.72 -13.91
C LEU A 75 20.82 13.09 -12.63
N VAL A 76 20.32 12.69 -11.45
CA VAL A 76 21.07 12.88 -10.19
C VAL A 76 22.34 12.06 -10.18
N LYS A 77 22.31 10.81 -10.68
CA LYS A 77 23.50 9.97 -10.80
C LYS A 77 24.50 10.60 -11.77
N GLN A 78 24.06 10.95 -12.99
CA GLN A 78 24.90 11.60 -14.00
C GLN A 78 25.56 12.88 -13.47
N ARG A 79 24.82 13.73 -12.76
CA ARG A 79 25.39 14.94 -12.16
C ARG A 79 26.44 14.63 -11.08
N ARG A 80 26.25 13.59 -10.27
CA ARG A 80 27.25 13.14 -9.29
C ARG A 80 28.51 12.65 -9.99
N ASP A 81 28.37 11.94 -11.10
CA ASP A 81 29.49 11.42 -11.87
C ASP A 81 30.25 12.54 -12.58
N LEU A 82 29.56 13.51 -13.20
CA LEU A 82 30.18 14.73 -13.74
C LEU A 82 30.94 15.51 -12.66
N ARG A 83 30.39 15.60 -11.44
CA ARG A 83 31.10 16.25 -10.32
C ARG A 83 32.39 15.52 -9.94
N LYS A 84 32.44 14.19 -10.07
CA LYS A 84 33.67 13.41 -9.85
C LYS A 84 34.66 13.66 -10.98
N GLN A 85 34.20 13.72 -12.23
CA GLN A 85 35.04 14.03 -13.39
C GLN A 85 35.62 15.44 -13.29
N TRP A 86 34.81 16.44 -12.95
CA TRP A 86 35.24 17.83 -12.77
C TRP A 86 36.41 17.97 -11.78
N LYS A 87 36.40 17.18 -10.69
CA LYS A 87 37.49 17.17 -9.71
C LYS A 87 38.83 16.66 -10.26
N ARG A 88 38.79 15.79 -11.29
CA ARG A 88 39.96 15.17 -11.91
C ARG A 88 40.36 15.86 -13.23
N ALA A 89 39.48 16.68 -13.78
CA ALA A 89 39.64 17.33 -15.07
C ALA A 89 40.62 18.51 -15.03
N SER A 90 41.30 18.73 -16.16
CA SER A 90 42.13 19.91 -16.40
C SER A 90 41.27 21.19 -16.50
N VAL A 91 41.91 22.36 -16.47
CA VAL A 91 41.19 23.66 -16.52
C VAL A 91 40.36 23.79 -17.81
N GLU A 92 40.90 23.32 -18.93
CA GLU A 92 40.26 23.35 -20.25
C GLU A 92 39.02 22.43 -20.30
N GLU A 93 39.14 21.23 -19.74
CA GLU A 93 38.04 20.24 -19.70
C GLU A 93 36.90 20.67 -18.77
N ARG A 94 37.20 21.42 -17.69
CA ARG A 94 36.20 21.87 -16.72
C ARG A 94 35.10 22.72 -17.34
N ALA A 95 35.44 23.58 -18.29
CA ALA A 95 34.46 24.43 -18.98
C ALA A 95 33.38 23.59 -19.69
N GLY A 96 33.78 22.52 -20.37
CA GLY A 96 32.85 21.58 -21.01
C GLY A 96 31.99 20.83 -19.99
N ILE A 97 32.58 20.39 -18.88
CA ILE A 97 31.85 19.71 -17.81
C ILE A 97 30.83 20.64 -17.13
N ASP A 98 31.13 21.92 -16.98
CA ASP A 98 30.23 22.91 -16.38
C ASP A 98 29.02 23.22 -17.28
N LEU A 99 29.20 23.24 -18.61
CA LEU A 99 28.10 23.31 -19.57
C LEU A 99 27.16 22.11 -19.42
N LEU A 100 27.70 20.89 -19.36
CA LEU A 100 26.92 19.67 -19.15
C LEU A 100 26.18 19.69 -17.80
N GLN A 101 26.83 20.13 -16.73
CA GLN A 101 26.20 20.26 -15.43
C GLN A 101 25.04 21.27 -15.44
N THR A 102 25.18 22.36 -16.20
CA THR A 102 24.16 23.41 -16.33
C THR A 102 22.91 22.90 -17.05
N ASP A 103 23.06 22.18 -18.17
CA ASP A 103 21.94 21.55 -18.87
C ASP A 103 21.21 20.54 -17.96
N LEU A 104 21.97 19.65 -17.30
CA LEU A 104 21.40 18.67 -16.37
C LEU A 104 20.64 19.36 -15.22
N LYS A 105 21.14 20.49 -14.69
CA LYS A 105 20.45 21.29 -13.66
C LYS A 105 19.13 21.84 -14.18
N GLY A 106 19.11 22.37 -15.41
CA GLY A 106 17.89 22.86 -16.07
C GLY A 106 16.85 21.76 -16.24
N ARG A 107 17.26 20.61 -16.81
CA ARG A 107 16.38 19.44 -17.01
C ARG A 107 15.84 18.90 -15.69
N LEU A 108 16.69 18.75 -14.67
CA LEU A 108 16.30 18.30 -13.34
C LEU A 108 15.26 19.24 -12.72
N GLY A 109 15.47 20.56 -12.84
CA GLY A 109 14.55 21.58 -12.35
C GLY A 109 13.17 21.49 -13.00
N ARG A 110 13.09 21.27 -14.33
CA ARG A 110 11.82 21.06 -15.05
C ARG A 110 11.09 19.81 -14.54
N LEU A 111 11.79 18.67 -14.42
CA LEU A 111 11.18 17.42 -13.97
C LEU A 111 10.71 17.49 -12.51
N ARG A 112 11.51 18.08 -11.61
CA ARG A 112 11.13 18.23 -10.20
C ARG A 112 9.90 19.13 -10.04
N ARG A 113 9.83 20.25 -10.77
CA ARG A 113 8.64 21.12 -10.77
C ARG A 113 7.39 20.36 -11.22
N ALA A 114 7.49 19.60 -12.31
CA ALA A 114 6.37 18.79 -12.80
C ALA A 114 5.92 17.72 -11.80
N GLU A 115 6.86 17.02 -11.15
CA GLU A 115 6.52 16.02 -10.12
C GLU A 115 5.89 16.67 -8.88
N ASN A 116 6.43 17.79 -8.42
CA ASN A 116 5.89 18.55 -7.29
C ASN A 116 4.48 19.07 -7.58
N LEU A 117 4.22 19.54 -8.80
CA LEU A 117 2.88 19.96 -9.19
C LEU A 117 1.90 18.79 -9.18
N ARG A 118 2.31 17.62 -9.71
CA ARG A 118 1.50 16.40 -9.68
C ARG A 118 1.19 15.96 -8.24
N THR A 119 2.19 15.90 -7.37
CA THR A 119 2.01 15.48 -5.97
C THR A 119 1.14 16.47 -5.22
N ARG A 120 1.31 17.77 -5.44
CA ARG A 120 0.45 18.83 -4.88
C ARG A 120 -1.00 18.68 -5.32
N ARG A 121 -1.25 18.49 -6.62
CA ARG A 121 -2.60 18.25 -7.17
C ARG A 121 -3.23 17.01 -6.54
N LYS A 122 -2.49 15.89 -6.48
CA LYS A 122 -2.96 14.64 -5.86
C LYS A 122 -3.27 14.82 -4.38
N ARG A 123 -2.47 15.60 -3.63
CA ARG A 123 -2.73 15.92 -2.22
C ARG A 123 -3.99 16.76 -2.06
N LYS A 124 -4.18 17.78 -2.90
CA LYS A 124 -5.40 18.62 -2.89
C LYS A 124 -6.65 17.78 -3.18
N GLU A 125 -6.59 16.91 -4.19
CA GLU A 125 -7.71 16.04 -4.54
C GLU A 125 -8.04 15.04 -3.45
N ARG A 126 -7.01 14.44 -2.82
CA ARG A 126 -7.20 13.58 -1.63
C ARG A 126 -7.83 14.33 -0.47
N ALA A 127 -7.40 15.55 -0.18
CA ALA A 127 -8.00 16.36 0.86
C ALA A 127 -9.47 16.66 0.54
N ARG A 128 -9.76 17.06 -0.71
CA ARG A 128 -11.12 17.33 -1.19
C ARG A 128 -12.03 16.10 -1.05
N THR A 129 -11.63 14.96 -1.61
CA THR A 129 -12.37 13.69 -1.53
C THR A 129 -12.59 13.24 -0.10
N THR A 130 -11.60 13.41 0.79
CA THR A 130 -11.75 13.06 2.21
C THR A 130 -12.73 13.98 2.92
N PHE A 131 -12.67 15.29 2.65
CA PHE A 131 -13.62 16.26 3.20
C PHE A 131 -15.06 15.99 2.76
N TYR A 132 -15.31 15.79 1.46
CA TYR A 132 -16.68 15.53 0.98
C TYR A 132 -17.22 14.16 1.40
N LYS A 133 -16.36 13.18 1.68
CA LYS A 133 -16.78 11.88 2.20
C LYS A 133 -17.28 11.98 3.64
N ASP A 134 -16.59 12.74 4.49
CA ASP A 134 -16.96 12.95 5.89
C ASP A 134 -16.37 14.28 6.39
N PRO A 135 -17.15 15.38 6.30
CA PRO A 135 -16.67 16.71 6.68
C PRO A 135 -16.30 16.80 8.15
N PHE A 136 -17.12 16.22 9.04
CA PHE A 136 -16.92 16.31 10.48
C PHE A 136 -15.67 15.55 10.91
N ARG A 137 -15.44 14.34 10.39
CA ARG A 137 -14.21 13.58 10.66
C ARG A 137 -12.98 14.24 10.07
N PHE A 138 -13.08 14.81 8.87
CA PHE A 138 -11.98 15.56 8.27
C PHE A 138 -11.57 16.75 9.14
N VAL A 139 -12.55 17.56 9.56
CA VAL A 139 -12.34 18.73 10.41
C VAL A 139 -11.83 18.32 11.79
N LYS A 140 -12.39 17.27 12.41
CA LYS A 140 -11.87 16.70 13.65
C LYS A 140 -10.40 16.34 13.49
N GLY A 141 -10.01 15.66 12.41
CA GLY A 141 -8.62 15.33 12.12
C GLY A 141 -7.69 16.53 11.90
N LEU A 142 -8.21 17.71 11.54
CA LEU A 142 -7.41 18.95 11.45
C LEU A 142 -7.14 19.54 12.84
N PHE A 143 -8.13 19.53 13.72
CA PHE A 143 -8.06 20.17 15.04
C PHE A 143 -7.53 19.25 16.15
N THR A 144 -7.73 17.94 16.05
CA THR A 144 -7.23 16.95 17.03
C THR A 144 -5.83 16.45 16.71
N LYS A 145 -5.16 17.01 15.69
CA LYS A 145 -3.75 16.69 15.46
C LYS A 145 -2.95 17.33 16.59
N GLU A 146 -2.60 16.53 17.60
CA GLU A 146 -1.81 16.98 18.74
C GLU A 146 -0.59 17.78 18.25
N LYS A 147 -0.44 19.01 18.76
CA LYS A 147 0.77 19.81 18.57
C LYS A 147 1.88 19.14 19.39
N SER A 148 2.53 18.14 18.85
CA SER A 148 3.71 17.55 19.49
C SER A 148 4.86 18.57 19.46
N GLY A 149 5.11 19.23 20.58
CA GLY A 149 6.23 20.12 20.79
C GLY A 149 6.68 20.03 22.25
N SER A 150 7.96 19.78 22.48
CA SER A 150 8.54 19.81 23.83
C SER A 150 8.76 21.26 24.24
N LEU A 151 7.85 21.80 25.05
CA LEU A 151 7.98 23.12 25.67
C LEU A 151 8.95 22.99 26.86
N LYS A 152 10.24 23.21 26.61
CA LYS A 152 11.22 23.40 27.68
C LYS A 152 11.05 24.80 28.26
N VAL A 153 10.14 24.94 29.23
CA VAL A 153 10.05 26.18 30.03
C VAL A 153 10.71 25.91 31.39
N PRO A 154 11.75 26.67 31.78
CA PRO A 154 12.28 26.56 33.13
C PRO A 154 11.23 27.11 34.12
N LYS A 155 10.90 26.31 35.15
CA LYS A 155 10.10 26.78 36.28
C LYS A 155 10.88 27.87 37.01
N ARG A 156 10.29 29.06 37.14
CA ARG A 156 10.77 30.07 38.08
C ARG A 156 10.37 29.63 39.47
N SER A 157 11.38 29.30 40.27
CA SER A 157 11.31 29.16 41.73
C SER A 157 11.25 30.52 42.40
#